data_AF-A0A2E5RM72-F1
#
_entry.id   AF-A0A2E5RM72-F1
#
_cell.length_a   1.000
_cell.length_b   1.000
_cell.length_c   1.000
_cell.angle_alpha   90.00
_cell.angle_beta   90.00
_cell.angle_gamma   90.00
#
_symmetry.space_group_name_H-M   'P 1'
#
loop_
_entity.id
_entity.type
_entity.pdbx_description
1 polymer ?
#
loop_
_entity_poly.entity_id
_entity_poly.type
_entity_poly.pdbx_seq_one_letter_code
_entity_poly.pdbx_strand_id
1 'polypeptide(L)'
;MNSKRTRNIRAKIKKNEIKRMKIQKIQKKITVVGVLGMLTLVIFLLFGYLKSPTQSLKLSFELKQPQNTTQLINHFLTKIPTIDGEIATSIETTSQGAWVTSSQNVFFTLIEANYKTNKISYKVYQSDFDVTGSWTIEFHKNENNTTLNFIENSSIDNLGQRALLYWTGENRYCENLFEAFKNSF
;
A
#
# COMPACT_ATOMS: atom_id res chain seq x y z
N MET A 1 -29.27 -37.65 66.96
CA MET A 1 -29.22 -36.45 66.09
C MET A 1 -30.53 -36.35 65.31
N ASN A 2 -31.35 -35.31 65.52
CA ASN A 2 -32.74 -35.24 65.02
C ASN A 2 -32.84 -35.28 63.48
N SER A 3 -33.57 -36.27 62.95
CA SER A 3 -33.77 -36.52 61.49
C SER A 3 -34.27 -35.27 60.73
N LYS A 4 -35.04 -34.42 61.39
CA LYS A 4 -35.57 -33.15 60.87
C LYS A 4 -34.44 -32.13 60.58
N ARG A 5 -33.39 -32.09 61.42
CA ARG A 5 -32.23 -31.19 61.27
C ARG A 5 -31.37 -31.62 60.08
N THR A 6 -31.14 -32.92 59.91
CA THR A 6 -30.38 -33.50 58.79
C THR A 6 -31.09 -33.28 57.45
N ARG A 7 -32.43 -33.41 57.40
CA ARG A 7 -33.23 -33.16 56.21
C ARG A 7 -33.18 -31.68 55.78
N ASN A 8 -33.23 -30.75 56.73
CA ASN A 8 -33.10 -29.31 56.45
C ASN A 8 -31.70 -28.91 55.94
N ILE A 9 -30.64 -29.55 56.44
CA ILE A 9 -29.27 -29.34 55.96
C ILE A 9 -29.12 -29.84 54.52
N ARG A 10 -29.61 -31.05 54.21
CA ARG A 10 -29.59 -31.60 52.83
C ARG A 10 -30.37 -30.72 51.85
N ALA A 11 -31.53 -30.19 52.25
CA ALA A 11 -32.31 -29.28 51.41
C ALA A 11 -31.58 -27.95 51.13
N LYS A 12 -30.89 -27.38 52.14
CA LYS A 12 -30.06 -26.18 51.96
C LYS A 12 -28.86 -26.43 51.04
N ILE A 13 -28.18 -27.56 51.18
CA ILE A 13 -27.06 -27.96 50.31
C ILE A 13 -27.53 -28.06 48.86
N LYS A 14 -28.63 -28.79 48.60
CA LYS A 14 -29.20 -28.95 47.25
C LYS A 14 -29.63 -27.61 46.64
N LYS A 15 -30.17 -26.68 47.44
CA LYS A 15 -30.51 -25.32 46.99
C LYS A 15 -29.27 -24.49 46.62
N ASN A 16 -28.18 -24.62 47.38
CA ASN A 16 -26.91 -23.95 47.08
C ASN A 16 -26.24 -24.54 45.84
N GLU A 17 -26.33 -25.86 45.64
CA GLU A 17 -25.83 -26.55 44.46
C GLU A 17 -26.56 -26.11 43.18
N ILE A 18 -27.90 -26.00 43.24
CA ILE A 18 -28.71 -25.45 42.13
C ILE A 18 -28.32 -23.99 41.82
N LYS A 19 -28.05 -23.18 42.84
CA LYS A 19 -27.57 -21.80 42.63
C LYS A 19 -26.18 -21.79 41.96
N ARG A 20 -25.24 -22.62 42.40
CA ARG A 20 -23.90 -22.75 41.79
C ARG A 20 -23.99 -23.19 40.34
N MET A 21 -24.82 -24.18 40.02
CA MET A 21 -25.03 -24.62 38.63
C MET A 21 -25.59 -23.51 37.73
N LYS A 22 -26.53 -22.70 38.24
CA LYS A 22 -27.06 -21.55 37.50
C LYS A 22 -25.97 -20.50 37.23
N ILE A 23 -25.15 -20.19 38.23
CA ILE A 23 -24.03 -19.23 38.10
C ILE A 23 -23.00 -19.75 37.08
N GLN A 24 -22.59 -21.02 37.18
CA GLN A 24 -21.65 -21.63 36.23
C GLN A 24 -22.19 -21.64 34.79
N LYS A 25 -23.50 -21.88 34.61
CA LYS A 25 -24.13 -21.83 33.27
C LYS A 25 -24.11 -20.42 32.68
N ILE A 26 -24.30 -19.39 33.51
CA ILE A 26 -24.21 -17.99 33.10
C ILE A 26 -22.76 -17.62 32.78
N GLN A 27 -21.80 -17.96 33.65
CA GLN A 27 -20.38 -17.74 33.41
C GLN A 27 -19.91 -18.38 32.11
N LYS A 28 -20.28 -19.65 31.85
CA LYS A 28 -19.94 -20.34 30.60
C LYS A 28 -20.48 -19.61 29.37
N LYS A 29 -21.71 -19.08 29.42
CA LYS A 29 -22.26 -18.27 28.32
C LYS A 29 -21.47 -16.98 28.11
N ILE A 30 -21.13 -16.27 29.18
CA ILE A 30 -20.31 -15.04 29.11
C ILE A 30 -18.94 -15.34 28.52
N THR A 31 -18.27 -16.40 28.97
CA THR A 31 -16.96 -16.82 28.45
C THR A 31 -17.03 -17.17 26.97
N VAL A 32 -18.05 -17.92 26.52
CA VAL A 32 -18.20 -18.28 25.10
C VAL A 32 -18.42 -17.03 24.24
N VAL A 33 -19.27 -16.09 24.68
CA VAL A 33 -19.49 -14.83 23.96
C VAL A 33 -18.21 -13.98 23.93
N GLY A 34 -17.46 -13.93 25.04
CA GLY A 34 -16.19 -13.22 25.11
C GLY A 34 -15.14 -13.79 24.16
N VAL A 35 -15.00 -15.12 24.10
CA VAL A 35 -14.07 -15.79 23.17
C VAL A 35 -14.48 -15.54 21.72
N LEU A 36 -15.77 -15.63 21.39
CA LEU A 36 -16.28 -15.31 20.04
C LEU A 36 -15.97 -13.87 19.65
N GLY A 37 -16.19 -12.91 20.55
CA GLY A 37 -15.86 -11.49 20.32
C GLY A 37 -14.37 -11.26 20.09
N MET A 38 -13.52 -11.93 20.89
CA MET A 38 -12.07 -11.85 20.73
C MET A 38 -11.60 -12.45 19.41
N LEU A 39 -12.18 -13.58 18.99
CA LEU A 39 -11.87 -14.23 17.73
C LEU A 39 -12.27 -13.36 16.53
N THR A 40 -13.42 -12.70 16.59
CA THR A 40 -13.83 -11.73 15.56
C THR A 40 -12.88 -10.54 15.46
N LEU A 41 -12.39 -10.00 16.58
CA LEU A 41 -11.41 -8.92 16.60
C LEU A 41 -10.08 -9.35 15.95
N VAL A 42 -9.59 -10.55 16.26
CA VAL A 42 -8.37 -11.10 15.66
C VAL A 42 -8.54 -11.27 14.15
N ILE A 43 -9.70 -11.76 13.70
CA ILE A 43 -10.02 -11.87 12.26
C ILE A 43 -10.05 -10.50 11.58
N PHE A 44 -10.67 -9.49 12.18
CA PHE A 44 -10.69 -8.12 11.62
C PHE A 44 -9.28 -7.52 11.52
N LEU A 45 -8.43 -7.72 12.54
CA LEU A 45 -7.03 -7.31 12.49
C LEU A 45 -6.26 -8.02 11.37
N LEU A 46 -6.45 -9.33 11.23
CA LEU A 46 -5.83 -10.11 10.15
C LEU A 46 -6.31 -9.68 8.75
N PHE A 47 -7.59 -9.37 8.57
CA PHE A 47 -8.10 -8.83 7.30
C PHE A 47 -7.49 -7.47 6.96
N GLY A 48 -7.23 -6.62 7.96
CA GLY A 48 -6.52 -5.36 7.79
C GLY A 48 -5.06 -5.56 7.34
N TYR A 49 -4.39 -6.59 7.84
CA TYR A 49 -3.03 -6.95 7.41
C TYR A 49 -2.97 -7.63 6.03
N LEU A 50 -4.00 -8.38 5.64
CA LEU A 50 -4.00 -9.15 4.39
C LEU A 50 -4.38 -8.33 3.16
N LYS A 51 -5.03 -7.18 3.32
CA LYS A 51 -5.28 -6.24 2.23
C LYS A 51 -4.34 -5.04 2.37
N SER A 52 -3.19 -5.09 1.73
CA SER A 52 -2.50 -3.86 1.33
C SER A 52 -3.49 -3.09 0.46
N PRO A 53 -3.92 -1.86 0.85
CA PRO A 53 -4.87 -1.10 0.06
C PRO A 53 -4.24 -0.84 -1.30
N THR A 54 -4.70 -1.59 -2.29
CA THR A 54 -4.26 -1.42 -3.66
C THR A 54 -4.99 -0.21 -4.21
N GLN A 55 -4.30 0.93 -4.24
CA GLN A 55 -4.89 2.18 -4.69
C GLN A 55 -4.64 2.35 -6.18
N SER A 56 -5.72 2.46 -6.95
CA SER A 56 -5.63 2.78 -8.36
C SER A 56 -5.81 4.28 -8.55
N LEU A 57 -4.83 4.92 -9.17
CA LEU A 57 -4.87 6.33 -9.55
C LEU A 57 -4.72 6.43 -11.07
N LYS A 58 -5.51 7.28 -11.71
CA LYS A 58 -5.37 7.59 -13.13
C LYS A 58 -5.48 9.09 -13.33
N LEU A 59 -4.41 9.68 -13.88
CA LEU A 59 -4.29 11.12 -14.08
C LEU A 59 -3.79 11.40 -15.51
N SER A 60 -4.12 12.58 -16.03
CA SER A 60 -3.65 13.06 -17.33
C SER A 60 -3.16 14.48 -17.18
N PHE A 61 -1.97 14.77 -17.70
CA PHE A 61 -1.30 16.05 -17.55
C PHE A 61 -0.87 16.59 -18.90
N GLU A 62 -0.99 17.90 -19.09
CA GLU A 62 -0.53 18.58 -20.29
C GLU A 62 0.77 19.35 -20.01
N LEU A 63 1.79 19.10 -20.82
CA LEU A 63 3.05 19.84 -20.76
C LEU A 63 2.93 21.14 -21.55
N LYS A 64 3.43 22.25 -20.99
CA LYS A 64 3.34 23.62 -21.55
C LYS A 64 3.93 23.78 -22.97
N GLN A 65 4.74 22.83 -23.44
CA GLN A 65 5.35 22.83 -24.78
C GLN A 65 5.45 21.39 -25.30
N PRO A 66 5.35 21.18 -26.63
CA PRO A 66 5.45 19.85 -27.22
C PRO A 66 6.87 19.29 -27.01
N GLN A 67 6.97 18.22 -26.24
CA GLN A 67 8.22 17.54 -25.90
C GLN A 67 8.45 16.32 -26.80
N ASN A 68 9.72 15.97 -27.01
CA ASN A 68 10.08 14.73 -27.67
C ASN A 68 9.91 13.56 -26.69
N THR A 69 8.99 12.64 -26.99
CA THR A 69 8.68 11.47 -26.13
C THR A 69 9.90 10.57 -25.91
N THR A 70 10.72 10.35 -26.94
CA THR A 70 11.96 9.56 -26.82
C THR A 70 12.95 10.19 -25.87
N GLN A 71 13.09 11.53 -25.89
CA GLN A 71 13.97 12.24 -24.95
C GLN A 71 13.47 12.13 -23.51
N LEU A 72 12.15 12.24 -23.29
CA LEU A 72 11.55 12.06 -21.97
C LEU A 72 11.80 10.64 -21.44
N ILE A 73 11.62 9.62 -22.28
CA ILE A 73 11.88 8.22 -21.92
C ILE A 73 13.35 8.00 -21.58
N ASN A 74 14.27 8.47 -22.43
CA ASN A 74 15.70 8.35 -22.17
C ASN A 74 16.11 9.08 -20.88
N HIS A 75 15.50 10.25 -20.62
CA HIS A 75 15.75 10.98 -19.40
C HIS A 75 15.29 10.19 -18.16
N PHE A 76 14.15 9.50 -18.26
CA PHE A 76 13.62 8.71 -17.15
C PHE A 76 14.54 7.55 -16.82
N LEU A 77 15.04 6.86 -17.84
CA LEU A 77 15.95 5.72 -17.67
C LEU A 77 17.34 6.13 -17.17
N THR A 78 17.76 7.37 -17.41
CA THR A 78 19.06 7.89 -16.94
C THR A 78 19.00 8.50 -15.54
N LYS A 79 17.83 9.01 -15.14
CA LYS A 79 17.56 9.51 -13.79
C LYS A 79 16.35 8.78 -13.23
N ILE A 80 16.53 7.53 -12.84
CA ILE A 80 15.43 6.73 -12.30
C ILE A 80 14.94 7.34 -10.98
N PRO A 81 13.64 7.69 -10.85
CA PRO A 81 13.12 8.19 -9.58
C PRO A 81 13.06 7.08 -8.53
N THR A 82 13.32 7.46 -7.29
CA THR A 82 13.11 6.57 -6.14
C THR A 82 11.71 6.71 -5.58
N ILE A 83 11.24 5.66 -4.91
CA ILE A 83 9.95 5.66 -4.21
C ILE A 83 9.90 6.64 -3.04
N ASP A 84 11.05 7.04 -2.53
CA ASP A 84 11.16 7.99 -1.40
C ASP A 84 11.07 9.45 -1.87
N GLY A 85 11.06 9.69 -3.18
CA GLY A 85 11.03 11.03 -3.75
C GLY A 85 12.41 11.68 -3.74
N GLU A 86 13.43 10.95 -4.19
CA GLU A 86 14.77 11.48 -4.37
C GLU A 86 15.46 10.79 -5.55
N ILE A 87 16.73 11.13 -5.78
CA ILE A 87 17.56 10.47 -6.79
C ILE A 87 18.24 9.26 -6.15
N ALA A 88 18.33 8.15 -6.89
CA ALA A 88 19.02 6.95 -6.42
C ALA A 88 20.49 7.22 -6.09
N THR A 89 20.97 6.71 -4.97
CA THR A 89 22.38 6.78 -4.54
C THR A 89 23.21 5.68 -5.21
N SER A 90 22.62 4.50 -5.43
CA SER A 90 23.21 3.42 -6.21
C SER A 90 22.14 2.58 -6.91
N ILE A 91 22.53 1.96 -8.02
CA ILE A 91 21.69 1.06 -8.82
C ILE A 91 22.51 -0.17 -9.18
N GLU A 92 22.06 -1.35 -8.76
CA GLU A 92 22.63 -2.65 -9.12
C GLU A 92 21.67 -3.42 -10.03
N THR A 93 22.09 -3.74 -11.25
CA THR A 93 21.24 -4.41 -12.23
C THR A 93 21.42 -5.93 -12.19
N THR A 94 20.31 -6.64 -12.40
CA THR A 94 20.24 -8.10 -12.48
C THR A 94 19.51 -8.50 -13.76
N SER A 95 19.45 -9.79 -14.07
CA SER A 95 18.67 -10.28 -15.22
C SER A 95 17.15 -10.09 -15.06
N GLN A 96 16.66 -9.81 -13.84
CA GLN A 96 15.22 -9.72 -13.53
C GLN A 96 14.76 -8.29 -13.25
N GLY A 97 15.67 -7.32 -13.11
CA GLY A 97 15.37 -5.96 -12.66
C GLY A 97 16.59 -5.29 -12.05
N ALA A 98 16.39 -4.29 -11.20
CA ALA A 98 17.47 -3.57 -10.53
C ALA A 98 17.14 -3.33 -9.05
N TRP A 99 18.14 -3.54 -8.20
CA TRP A 99 18.15 -3.02 -6.83
C TRP A 99 18.52 -1.55 -6.87
N VAL A 100 17.64 -0.71 -6.33
CA VAL A 100 17.83 0.73 -6.24
C VAL A 100 17.96 1.07 -4.77
N THR A 101 19.00 1.82 -4.43
CA THR A 101 19.24 2.33 -3.09
C THR A 101 19.01 3.82 -3.09
N SER A 102 18.28 4.31 -2.08
CA SER A 102 18.09 5.72 -1.77
C SER A 102 18.75 6.02 -0.42
N SER A 103 18.59 7.22 0.11
CA SER A 103 19.10 7.57 1.44
C SER A 103 18.35 6.86 2.58
N GLN A 104 17.12 6.38 2.31
CA GLN A 104 16.23 5.82 3.33
C GLN A 104 15.84 4.37 3.09
N ASN A 105 16.04 3.84 1.88
CA ASN A 105 15.41 2.60 1.46
C ASN A 105 16.23 1.85 0.40
N VAL A 106 16.15 0.52 0.41
CA VAL A 106 16.60 -0.35 -0.67
C VAL A 106 15.39 -1.08 -1.23
N PHE A 107 15.24 -1.07 -2.56
CA PHE A 107 14.06 -1.65 -3.20
C PHE A 107 14.40 -2.26 -4.56
N PHE A 108 13.73 -3.37 -4.88
CA PHE A 108 13.88 -4.08 -6.14
C PHE A 108 12.80 -3.66 -7.13
N THR A 109 13.25 -3.22 -8.31
CA THR A 109 12.38 -2.66 -9.33
C THR A 109 12.61 -3.26 -10.71
N LEU A 110 11.58 -3.16 -11.55
CA LEU A 110 11.69 -3.38 -12.98
C LEU A 110 11.16 -2.15 -13.71
N ILE A 111 11.95 -1.67 -14.66
CA ILE A 111 11.59 -0.54 -15.50
C ILE A 111 11.65 -0.99 -16.95
N GLU A 112 10.54 -0.89 -17.66
CA GLU A 112 10.42 -1.27 -19.05
C GLU A 112 10.03 -0.05 -19.87
N ALA A 113 10.86 0.31 -20.84
CA ALA A 113 10.55 1.36 -21.80
C ALA A 113 10.15 0.75 -23.15
N ASN A 114 9.00 1.18 -23.66
CA ASN A 114 8.53 0.84 -24.99
C ASN A 114 8.45 2.11 -25.85
N TYR A 115 9.47 2.29 -26.70
CA TYR A 115 9.56 3.43 -27.61
C TYR A 115 8.53 3.37 -28.76
N LYS A 116 7.97 2.20 -29.08
CA LYS A 116 6.93 2.09 -30.12
C LYS A 116 5.60 2.66 -29.63
N THR A 117 5.28 2.46 -28.36
CA THR A 117 4.05 2.96 -27.73
C THR A 117 4.30 4.19 -26.85
N ASN A 118 5.51 4.75 -26.86
CA ASN A 118 5.94 5.85 -25.98
C ASN A 118 5.54 5.64 -24.51
N LYS A 119 5.77 4.45 -23.98
CA LYS A 119 5.32 4.04 -22.65
C LYS A 119 6.48 3.63 -21.76
N ILE A 120 6.40 3.96 -20.49
CA ILE A 120 7.26 3.43 -19.42
C ILE A 120 6.36 2.66 -18.46
N SER A 121 6.75 1.43 -18.14
CA SER A 121 6.19 0.67 -17.01
C SER A 121 7.25 0.63 -15.92
N TYR A 122 6.85 0.92 -14.68
CA TYR A 122 7.70 0.82 -13.50
C TYR A 122 7.00 -0.06 -12.48
N LYS A 123 7.74 -1.01 -11.91
CA LYS A 123 7.21 -1.88 -10.86
C LYS A 123 8.20 -2.04 -9.71
N VAL A 124 7.72 -1.87 -8.49
CA VAL A 124 8.41 -2.14 -7.23
C VAL A 124 7.90 -3.48 -6.71
N TYR A 125 8.76 -4.49 -6.72
CA TYR A 125 8.40 -5.83 -6.24
C TYR A 125 8.65 -6.01 -4.75
N GLN A 126 9.68 -5.35 -4.24
CA GLN A 126 10.10 -5.45 -2.86
C GLN A 126 10.77 -4.14 -2.43
N SER A 127 10.60 -3.77 -1.16
CA SER A 127 11.36 -2.71 -0.50
C SER A 127 11.54 -3.05 0.97
N ASP A 128 12.47 -2.37 1.65
CA ASP A 128 12.73 -2.57 3.09
C ASP A 128 11.52 -2.20 3.97
N PHE A 129 10.64 -1.34 3.49
CA PHE A 129 9.41 -0.91 4.18
C PHE A 129 8.16 -1.65 3.71
N ASP A 130 8.30 -2.78 3.03
CA ASP A 130 7.18 -3.56 2.45
C ASP A 130 6.25 -2.76 1.51
N VAL A 131 6.75 -1.65 0.98
CA VAL A 131 6.07 -0.85 -0.04
C VAL A 131 6.21 -1.55 -1.39
N THR A 132 5.09 -1.75 -2.07
CA THR A 132 5.03 -2.31 -3.42
C THR A 132 4.16 -1.43 -4.30
N GLY A 133 4.37 -1.50 -5.61
CA GLY A 133 3.55 -0.72 -6.52
C GLY A 133 3.95 -0.89 -7.95
N SER A 134 3.09 -0.43 -8.84
CA SER A 134 3.33 -0.40 -10.26
C SER A 134 2.67 0.82 -10.85
N TRP A 135 3.39 1.50 -11.75
CA TRP A 135 2.82 2.60 -12.49
C TRP A 135 3.26 2.57 -13.94
N THR A 136 2.46 3.20 -14.76
CA THR A 136 2.67 3.38 -16.19
C THR A 136 2.61 4.85 -16.52
N ILE A 137 3.54 5.29 -17.36
CA ILE A 137 3.57 6.62 -17.95
C ILE A 137 3.46 6.44 -19.46
N GLU A 138 2.44 7.00 -20.08
CA GLU A 138 2.27 7.00 -21.52
C GLU A 138 2.32 8.44 -22.03
N PHE A 139 3.21 8.68 -22.99
CA PHE A 139 3.43 10.00 -23.57
C PHE A 139 2.78 10.09 -24.95
N HIS A 140 1.93 11.09 -25.15
CA HIS A 140 1.35 11.41 -26.45
C HIS A 140 1.75 12.81 -26.86
N LYS A 141 2.51 12.92 -27.95
CA LYS A 141 2.87 14.21 -28.54
C LYS A 141 1.88 14.53 -29.67
N ASN A 142 1.34 15.75 -29.67
CA ASN A 142 0.73 16.35 -30.84
C ASN A 142 1.53 17.62 -31.25
N GLU A 143 1.02 18.39 -32.21
CA GLU A 143 1.72 19.56 -32.74
C GLU A 143 1.96 20.65 -31.70
N ASN A 144 1.05 20.80 -30.72
CA ASN A 144 1.01 21.95 -29.81
C ASN A 144 1.37 21.60 -28.37
N ASN A 145 1.25 20.34 -27.97
CA ASN A 145 1.46 19.89 -26.60
C ASN A 145 1.98 18.45 -26.52
N THR A 146 2.26 18.03 -25.30
CA THR A 146 2.52 16.63 -24.99
C THR A 146 1.71 16.27 -23.76
N THR A 147 0.86 15.26 -23.91
CA THR A 147 0.05 14.72 -22.84
C THR A 147 0.77 13.55 -22.18
N LEU A 148 0.75 13.52 -20.86
CA LEU A 148 1.24 12.42 -20.05
C LEU A 148 0.06 11.75 -19.36
N ASN A 149 -0.19 10.50 -19.70
CA ASN A 149 -1.17 9.67 -19.01
C ASN A 149 -0.45 8.82 -17.96
N PHE A 150 -0.82 9.03 -16.71
CA PHE A 150 -0.25 8.34 -15.56
C PHE A 150 -1.28 7.37 -14.98
N ILE A 151 -0.92 6.10 -14.87
CA ILE A 151 -1.77 5.07 -14.26
C ILE A 151 -0.94 4.40 -13.17
N GLU A 152 -1.41 4.43 -11.94
CA GLU A 152 -0.74 3.87 -10.78
C GLU A 152 -1.63 2.85 -10.08
N ASN A 153 -0.97 1.82 -9.56
CA ASN A 153 -1.51 0.81 -8.68
C ASN A 153 -0.45 0.49 -7.62
N SER A 154 -0.61 1.04 -6.41
CA SER A 154 0.40 0.97 -5.34
C SER A 154 -0.20 0.60 -4.00
N SER A 155 0.64 0.10 -3.08
CA SER A 155 0.27 -0.25 -1.72
C SER A 155 0.09 0.96 -0.80
N ILE A 156 0.53 2.15 -1.23
CA ILE A 156 0.40 3.43 -0.54
C ILE A 156 -0.03 4.52 -1.54
N ASP A 157 -0.61 5.59 -1.03
CA ASP A 157 -1.15 6.70 -1.81
C ASP A 157 -0.07 7.42 -2.62
N ASN A 158 -0.34 7.57 -3.92
CA ASN A 158 0.40 8.41 -4.85
C ASN A 158 1.92 8.12 -4.88
N LEU A 159 2.34 6.88 -4.65
CA LEU A 159 3.74 6.47 -4.62
C LEU A 159 4.48 6.85 -5.90
N GLY A 160 3.95 6.41 -7.04
CA GLY A 160 4.56 6.66 -8.34
C GLY A 160 4.47 8.13 -8.73
N GLN A 161 3.36 8.80 -8.41
CA GLN A 161 3.23 10.25 -8.63
C GLN A 161 4.26 11.04 -7.81
N ARG A 162 4.46 10.70 -6.54
CA ARG A 162 5.49 11.32 -5.69
C ARG A 162 6.88 11.07 -6.25
N ALA A 163 7.20 9.83 -6.61
CA ALA A 163 8.48 9.49 -7.25
C ALA A 163 8.73 10.37 -8.49
N LEU A 164 7.69 10.60 -9.32
CA LEU A 164 7.78 11.44 -10.51
C LEU A 164 7.92 12.94 -10.23
N LEU A 165 7.34 13.45 -9.15
CA LEU A 165 7.50 14.86 -8.76
C LEU A 165 8.97 15.21 -8.45
N TYR A 166 9.74 14.26 -7.91
CA TYR A 166 11.15 14.47 -7.57
C TYR A 166 12.12 14.13 -8.69
N TRP A 167 11.65 13.41 -9.71
CA TRP A 167 12.41 13.16 -10.93
C TRP A 167 12.85 14.45 -11.65
N THR A 168 12.20 15.59 -11.36
CA THR A 168 12.24 16.81 -12.17
C THR A 168 13.36 17.81 -11.87
N GLY A 169 14.58 17.35 -11.58
CA GLY A 169 15.72 18.24 -11.30
C GLY A 169 16.29 18.97 -12.54
N GLU A 170 16.74 20.23 -12.35
CA GLU A 170 17.49 21.20 -13.21
C GLU A 170 17.18 21.31 -14.73
N ASN A 171 16.35 20.44 -15.30
CA ASN A 171 16.05 20.40 -16.72
C ASN A 171 14.64 20.94 -17.01
N ARG A 172 14.57 21.87 -17.96
CA ARG A 172 13.32 22.49 -18.44
C ARG A 172 12.24 21.49 -18.87
N TYR A 173 12.64 20.32 -19.40
CA TYR A 173 11.72 19.24 -19.78
C TYR A 173 10.87 18.74 -18.61
N CYS A 174 11.49 18.66 -17.43
CA CYS A 174 10.87 18.13 -16.24
C CYS A 174 10.27 19.21 -15.35
N GLU A 175 10.77 20.45 -15.41
CA GLU A 175 10.10 21.61 -14.81
C GLU A 175 8.66 21.75 -15.32
N ASN A 176 8.45 21.57 -16.63
CA ASN A 176 7.11 21.57 -17.21
C ASN A 176 6.23 20.45 -16.68
N LEU A 177 6.81 19.29 -16.37
CA LEU A 177 6.10 18.16 -15.78
C LEU A 177 5.73 18.44 -14.32
N PHE A 178 6.66 18.95 -13.52
CA PHE A 178 6.42 19.38 -12.14
C PHE A 178 5.28 20.39 -12.06
N GLU A 179 5.35 21.42 -12.91
CA GLU A 179 4.32 22.45 -13.01
C GLU A 179 2.96 21.86 -13.41
N ALA A 180 2.93 20.90 -14.33
CA ALA A 180 1.70 20.23 -14.72
C ALA A 180 1.08 19.45 -13.55
N PHE A 181 1.89 18.73 -12.78
CA PHE A 181 1.41 18.06 -11.57
C PHE A 181 0.93 19.06 -10.50
N LYS A 182 1.68 20.13 -10.25
CA LYS A 182 1.33 21.15 -9.25
C LYS A 182 -0.01 21.84 -9.57
N ASN A 183 -0.27 22.14 -10.84
CA ASN A 183 -1.51 22.79 -11.27
C ASN A 183 -2.72 21.84 -11.31
N SER A 184 -2.51 20.54 -11.07
CA SER A 184 -3.58 19.53 -11.05
C SER A 184 -4.18 19.31 -9.66
N PHE A 185 -3.75 20.08 -8.65
CA PHE A 185 -4.20 20.08 -7.26
C PHE A 185 -4.70 21.47 -6.85
#